data_AF-A0A2K5LNR3-F1
#
_entry.id   AF-A0A2K5LNR3-F1
#
_cell.length_a   1.000
_cell.length_b   1.000
_cell.length_c   1.000
_cell.angle_alpha   90.00
_cell.angle_beta   90.00
_cell.angle_gamma   90.00
#
_symmetry.space_group_name_H-M   'P 1'
#
loop_
_entity.id
_entity.type
_entity.pdbx_description
1 polymer ?
#
loop_
_entity_poly.entity_id
_entity_poly.type
_entity_poly.pdbx_seq_one_letter_code
_entity_poly.pdbx_strand_id
1 'polypeptide(L)'
;MVLGLEQKMSDDSVSGDHGESACLGTVNPVSSNPSLPRSPGDSEEYFATYFNEKISIPEEEYSCFSFRKLWAFTGPGFLMSIAYLDPGNIESDLQSGAVAGFKLLWILLLATLVGLLLQRLAARLGVVTGLHLAEVCHRQYPKVPRIILWLMVELAIIGSDMQEVIGSAIAINLLSVGRIPLWGGVLITIADTFVFLFLDKYGLRKLEAFFGFLITIMALTFGYEYVTVKPSQSQVLKGMFVPSCSGCRTPQIEQAVGIVGAVIMPHNMYLHSALVKSRQVNRNNKQEVREANKYFFIESCIALFVSFIINVFVVSVFAEAFFGKTNEQVVEVCTNTSSPHAGLFPKDNSTLAVDIYKGGVVLGCYFGPAALYIWAVGILAAGQSSTMTGTYSGQFVMEGFLNLKWSRFARVILTRSIAIIPTLLVAVFQDVEHLTGMNDFLNVLQSLQFPFLSVAKLDYSTSDCADFFYRGWRIAGGILVLIICSINMYFVVVYVQELGHVALYVVAAVVSVAYLGFVFYLGWQCLIALGMSFLDCGHTCHLGLTAQPELYLLNAMDADSLVSR
;
A
#
# COMPACT_ATOMS: atom_id res chain seq x y z
N MET A 1 36.65 -1.35 56.02
CA MET A 1 37.34 -2.62 55.75
C MET A 1 38.19 -2.39 54.51
N VAL A 2 39.48 -2.08 54.74
CA VAL A 2 40.70 -2.12 53.89
C VAL A 2 40.52 -1.94 52.37
N LEU A 3 40.86 -0.82 51.71
CA LEU A 3 42.15 -0.10 51.46
C LEU A 3 42.95 -0.55 50.21
N GLY A 4 43.46 0.45 49.47
CA GLY A 4 44.60 0.41 48.54
C GLY A 4 44.52 1.52 47.46
N LEU A 5 44.79 2.81 47.76
CA LEU A 5 46.09 3.56 47.73
C LEU A 5 46.70 3.70 46.31
N GLU A 6 46.68 4.89 45.68
CA GLU A 6 47.65 6.03 45.72
C GLU A 6 49.05 5.75 45.16
N GLN A 7 49.50 6.56 44.17
CA GLN A 7 50.80 7.26 44.25
C GLN A 7 51.01 8.38 43.20
N LYS A 8 50.85 9.62 43.69
CA LYS A 8 51.72 10.83 43.65
C LYS A 8 52.96 10.91 42.71
N MET A 9 52.92 11.91 41.82
CA MET A 9 53.86 13.05 41.55
C MET A 9 55.34 13.00 42.01
N SER A 10 56.23 13.48 41.13
CA SER A 10 57.48 14.17 41.49
C SER A 10 57.88 15.22 40.45
N ASP A 11 58.08 16.44 40.94
CA ASP A 11 58.72 17.62 40.34
C ASP A 11 60.19 17.33 39.91
N ASP A 12 60.74 18.03 38.91
CA ASP A 12 61.63 19.17 39.19
C ASP A 12 62.10 19.96 37.95
N SER A 13 62.43 21.22 38.25
CA SER A 13 62.80 22.38 37.45
C SER A 13 64.27 22.33 36.94
N VAL A 14 64.72 23.05 35.89
CA VAL A 14 65.32 24.41 35.93
C VAL A 14 66.10 24.71 34.62
N SER A 15 65.90 25.92 34.05
CA SER A 15 66.83 26.87 33.36
C SER A 15 67.65 26.56 32.08
N GLY A 16 67.45 27.44 31.07
CA GLY A 16 68.46 28.32 30.41
C GLY A 16 69.33 27.71 29.29
N ASP A 17 69.06 27.95 28.00
CA ASP A 17 69.38 29.12 27.13
C ASP A 17 70.73 29.00 26.37
N HIS A 18 70.70 29.50 25.12
CA HIS A 18 71.75 29.71 24.12
C HIS A 18 72.00 28.65 23.01
N GLY A 19 71.62 29.05 21.79
CA GLY A 19 72.63 29.47 20.80
C GLY A 19 73.02 28.48 19.70
N GLU A 20 72.30 28.57 18.58
CA GLU A 20 72.70 28.40 17.16
C GLU A 20 73.97 27.60 16.78
N SER A 21 73.82 26.60 15.88
CA SER A 21 74.18 26.72 14.44
C SER A 21 74.33 25.35 13.73
N ALA A 22 73.65 25.24 12.57
CA ALA A 22 73.96 24.47 11.34
C ALA A 22 74.17 22.93 11.43
N CYS A 23 73.54 22.04 10.62
CA CYS A 23 73.35 22.07 9.17
C CYS A 23 72.25 21.09 8.69
N LEU A 24 71.45 21.59 7.73
CA LEU A 24 70.81 20.96 6.56
C LEU A 24 69.99 19.65 6.66
N GLY A 25 68.72 19.75 6.25
CA GLY A 25 67.94 18.63 5.72
C GLY A 25 66.43 18.87 5.55
N THR A 26 66.03 19.85 4.71
CA THR A 26 64.77 19.89 3.90
C THR A 26 63.42 19.50 4.55
N VAL A 27 62.51 20.48 4.75
CA VAL A 27 61.12 20.57 4.21
C VAL A 27 60.55 21.96 4.58
N ASN A 28 59.96 22.66 3.61
CA ASN A 28 59.17 23.89 3.78
C ASN A 28 57.91 23.77 2.89
N PRO A 29 56.82 24.55 3.10
CA PRO A 29 56.32 25.06 4.37
C PRO A 29 54.77 24.95 4.48
N VAL A 30 54.27 24.94 5.71
CA VAL A 30 52.91 25.36 6.04
C VAL A 30 52.87 26.89 6.01
N SER A 31 51.97 27.48 5.20
CA SER A 31 51.62 28.90 5.33
C SER A 31 50.13 29.05 5.61
N SER A 32 49.83 29.65 6.75
CA SER A 32 48.54 30.13 7.20
C SER A 32 48.06 31.34 6.39
N ASN A 33 46.75 31.41 6.14
CA ASN A 33 45.99 32.66 6.20
C ASN A 33 44.49 32.39 6.48
N PRO A 34 43.79 33.35 7.13
CA PRO A 34 42.63 33.09 7.98
C PRO A 34 41.31 33.06 7.20
N SER A 35 40.42 32.14 7.56
CA SER A 35 39.04 32.11 7.04
C SER A 35 38.12 33.00 7.87
N LEU A 36 37.29 33.76 7.15
CA LEU A 36 36.26 34.69 7.64
C LEU A 36 35.29 34.06 8.67
N PRO A 37 34.70 34.87 9.56
CA PRO A 37 33.70 34.37 10.51
C PRO A 37 32.43 33.95 9.77
N ARG A 38 32.06 32.68 9.93
CA ARG A 38 30.78 32.12 9.49
C ARG A 38 29.64 32.79 10.27
N SER A 39 28.72 33.42 9.56
CA SER A 39 27.43 33.86 10.09
C SER A 39 26.65 32.67 10.66
N PRO A 40 26.02 32.77 11.84
CA PRO A 40 25.09 31.76 12.33
C PRO A 40 23.75 31.98 11.62
N GLY A 41 23.53 31.28 10.51
CA GLY A 41 22.29 31.34 9.73
C GLY A 41 22.03 30.02 9.08
N ASP A 42 20.88 29.44 9.42
CA ASP A 42 20.22 28.30 8.80
C ASP A 42 20.98 26.97 8.83
N SER A 43 20.98 26.35 10.02
CA SER A 43 20.77 24.91 10.07
C SER A 43 19.38 24.61 9.50
N GLU A 44 19.28 24.51 8.17
CA GLU A 44 18.24 23.72 7.55
C GLU A 44 18.43 22.29 8.03
N GLU A 45 17.79 21.95 9.17
CA GLU A 45 17.50 20.57 9.51
C GLU A 45 16.77 19.98 8.30
N TYR A 46 17.49 19.15 7.55
CA TYR A 46 16.88 18.23 6.60
C TYR A 46 15.94 17.33 7.40
N PHE A 47 14.69 17.75 7.58
CA PHE A 47 13.61 16.93 8.09
C PHE A 47 13.38 15.79 7.09
N ALA A 48 14.17 14.71 7.19
CA ALA A 48 13.91 13.48 6.46
C ALA A 48 12.76 12.77 7.16
N THR A 49 11.69 12.57 6.41
CA THR A 49 10.34 12.48 6.97
C THR A 49 9.97 11.12 7.51
N TYR A 50 10.80 10.08 7.30
CA TYR A 50 10.71 8.79 8.01
C TYR A 50 12.04 8.05 8.23
N PHE A 51 13.15 8.52 7.62
CA PHE A 51 14.42 7.78 7.61
C PHE A 51 15.59 8.61 8.15
N ASN A 52 15.41 9.24 9.31
CA ASN A 52 16.53 9.90 10.02
C ASN A 52 17.59 8.87 10.46
N GLU A 53 17.17 7.64 10.77
CA GLU A 53 18.04 6.48 11.01
C GLU A 53 17.68 5.38 10.00
N LYS A 54 18.54 5.16 9.01
CA LYS A 54 18.42 4.02 8.10
C LYS A 54 19.08 2.80 8.71
N ILE A 55 18.47 1.64 8.55
CA ILE A 55 19.00 0.39 9.10
C ILE A 55 20.25 -0.01 8.32
N SER A 56 21.38 -0.13 9.03
CA SER A 56 22.63 -0.62 8.47
C SER A 56 22.54 -2.12 8.22
N ILE A 57 23.03 -2.54 7.05
CA ILE A 57 23.06 -3.95 6.69
C ILE A 57 24.35 -4.55 7.25
N PRO A 58 24.30 -5.72 7.91
CA PRO A 58 25.51 -6.39 8.35
C PRO A 58 26.37 -6.80 7.14
N GLU A 59 27.62 -6.35 7.14
CA GLU A 59 28.65 -6.80 6.20
C GLU A 59 29.07 -8.21 6.59
N GLU A 60 28.73 -9.20 5.75
CA GLU A 60 29.22 -10.58 5.86
C GLU A 60 29.93 -10.94 4.55
N GLU A 61 31.09 -11.59 4.67
CA GLU A 61 31.81 -12.17 3.54
C GLU A 61 30.93 -13.20 2.80
N TYR A 62 31.12 -13.24 1.49
CA TYR A 62 30.22 -13.81 0.48
C TYR A 62 29.60 -15.18 0.85
N SER A 63 28.31 -15.16 1.19
CA SER A 63 27.42 -16.31 1.13
C SER A 63 26.32 -16.08 0.09
N CYS A 64 25.93 -17.14 -0.63
CA CYS A 64 24.85 -17.10 -1.62
C CYS A 64 23.49 -16.68 -0.99
N PHE A 65 23.34 -16.87 0.33
CA PHE A 65 22.15 -16.50 1.10
C PHE A 65 22.49 -16.40 2.60
N SER A 66 22.06 -15.33 3.27
CA SER A 66 22.22 -15.16 4.73
C SER A 66 20.86 -14.83 5.38
N PHE A 67 20.46 -15.64 6.37
CA PHE A 67 19.25 -15.41 7.15
C PHE A 67 19.34 -14.14 8.00
N ARG A 68 20.56 -13.77 8.45
CA ARG A 68 20.80 -12.53 9.20
C ARG A 68 20.63 -11.30 8.31
N LYS A 69 21.10 -11.38 7.05
CA LYS A 69 20.81 -10.35 6.05
C LYS A 69 19.32 -10.31 5.70
N LEU A 70 18.66 -11.45 5.51
CA LEU A 70 17.22 -11.49 5.27
C LEU A 70 16.46 -10.77 6.39
N TRP A 71 16.74 -11.08 7.65
CA TRP A 71 16.15 -10.37 8.80
C TRP A 71 16.44 -8.87 8.82
N ALA A 72 17.63 -8.45 8.37
CA ALA A 72 17.96 -7.03 8.22
C ALA A 72 17.06 -6.34 7.19
N PHE A 73 16.76 -7.01 6.07
CA PHE A 73 15.89 -6.50 5.02
C PHE A 73 14.40 -6.66 5.34
N THR A 74 13.99 -7.65 6.13
CA THR A 74 12.60 -7.87 6.54
C THR A 74 12.01 -6.65 7.24
N GLY A 75 10.80 -6.26 6.83
CA GLY A 75 10.04 -5.10 7.28
C GLY A 75 9.17 -4.55 6.15
N PRO A 76 9.77 -3.88 5.13
CA PRO A 76 9.05 -3.21 4.04
C PRO A 76 8.01 -4.08 3.32
N GLY A 77 8.30 -5.34 3.05
CA GLY A 77 7.40 -6.28 2.39
C GLY A 77 6.19 -6.64 3.26
N PHE A 78 6.37 -6.82 4.57
CA PHE A 78 5.27 -7.05 5.51
C PHE A 78 4.40 -5.82 5.72
N LEU A 79 4.99 -4.62 5.75
CA LEU A 79 4.22 -3.37 5.79
C LEU A 79 3.38 -3.19 4.52
N MET A 80 3.95 -3.52 3.37
CA MET A 80 3.23 -3.50 2.09
C MET A 80 2.10 -4.53 2.04
N SER A 81 2.28 -5.72 2.63
CA SER A 81 1.29 -6.79 2.57
C SER A 81 0.05 -6.56 3.45
N ILE A 82 0.09 -5.58 4.36
CA ILE A 82 -1.07 -5.15 5.16
C ILE A 82 -2.16 -4.55 4.28
N ALA A 83 -1.79 -3.82 3.23
CA ALA A 83 -2.75 -3.28 2.28
C ALA A 83 -3.46 -4.38 1.46
N TYR A 84 -3.06 -5.65 1.58
CA TYR A 84 -3.81 -6.79 1.03
C TYR A 84 -4.76 -7.43 2.05
N LEU A 85 -4.75 -6.91 3.28
CA LEU A 85 -5.47 -7.43 4.46
C LEU A 85 -6.30 -6.35 5.13
N ASP A 86 -6.53 -5.22 4.46
CA ASP A 86 -7.35 -4.15 4.99
C ASP A 86 -8.85 -4.53 4.94
N PRO A 87 -9.72 -3.84 5.70
CA PRO A 87 -11.14 -4.16 5.70
C PRO A 87 -11.79 -4.11 4.31
N GLY A 88 -11.32 -3.24 3.41
CA GLY A 88 -11.80 -3.14 2.03
C GLY A 88 -11.53 -4.43 1.22
N ASN A 89 -10.33 -4.99 1.34
CA ASN A 89 -9.97 -6.26 0.71
C ASN A 89 -10.71 -7.44 1.33
N ILE A 90 -10.76 -7.50 2.67
CA ILE A 90 -11.51 -8.54 3.39
C ILE A 90 -13.00 -8.53 2.99
N GLU A 91 -13.59 -7.35 2.78
CA GLU A 91 -14.97 -7.22 2.31
C GLU A 91 -15.17 -7.69 0.86
N SER A 92 -14.24 -7.35 -0.04
CA SER A 92 -14.30 -7.91 -1.40
C SER A 92 -14.17 -9.44 -1.39
N ASP A 93 -13.29 -9.98 -0.55
CA ASP A 93 -13.05 -11.41 -0.43
C ASP A 93 -14.26 -12.15 0.15
N LEU A 94 -14.87 -11.64 1.23
CA LEU A 94 -16.05 -12.27 1.83
C LEU A 94 -17.26 -12.24 0.88
N GLN A 95 -17.47 -11.14 0.14
CA GLN A 95 -18.53 -11.04 -0.85
C GLN A 95 -18.30 -12.02 -2.01
N SER A 96 -17.06 -12.14 -2.48
CA SER A 96 -16.72 -13.08 -3.55
C SER A 96 -17.00 -14.54 -3.17
N GLY A 97 -16.69 -14.91 -1.93
CA GLY A 97 -17.01 -16.22 -1.36
C GLY A 97 -18.52 -16.44 -1.28
N ALA A 98 -19.27 -15.47 -0.76
CA ALA A 98 -20.72 -15.58 -0.63
C ALA A 98 -21.45 -15.71 -1.98
N VAL A 99 -21.01 -14.97 -3.01
CA VAL A 99 -21.71 -14.90 -4.32
C VAL A 99 -21.24 -15.98 -5.30
N ALA A 100 -19.96 -16.32 -5.29
CA ALA A 100 -19.36 -17.21 -6.29
C ALA A 100 -18.81 -18.53 -5.70
N GLY A 101 -18.84 -18.69 -4.38
CA GLY A 101 -18.29 -19.86 -3.69
C GLY A 101 -16.79 -19.96 -3.94
N PHE A 102 -16.31 -21.19 -4.19
CA PHE A 102 -14.89 -21.45 -4.43
C PHE A 102 -14.41 -21.09 -5.85
N LYS A 103 -15.28 -20.60 -6.74
CA LYS A 103 -14.96 -20.43 -8.18
C LYS A 103 -14.00 -19.28 -8.48
N LEU A 104 -13.92 -18.27 -7.62
CA LEU A 104 -13.09 -17.07 -7.83
C LEU A 104 -11.71 -17.15 -7.17
N LEU A 105 -11.40 -18.25 -6.45
CA LEU A 105 -10.11 -18.42 -5.78
C LEU A 105 -8.91 -18.39 -6.73
N TRP A 106 -9.05 -18.86 -7.98
CA TRP A 106 -7.99 -18.75 -8.99
C TRP A 106 -7.74 -17.30 -9.43
N ILE A 107 -8.78 -16.45 -9.39
CA ILE A 107 -8.66 -15.02 -9.69
C ILE A 107 -7.94 -14.32 -8.55
N LEU A 108 -8.27 -14.64 -7.30
CA LEU A 108 -7.52 -14.17 -6.13
C LEU A 108 -6.04 -14.56 -6.24
N LEU A 109 -5.73 -15.83 -6.54
CA LEU A 109 -4.35 -16.28 -6.74
C LEU A 109 -3.65 -15.51 -7.86
N LEU A 110 -4.31 -15.36 -9.02
CA LEU A 110 -3.74 -14.64 -10.16
C LEU A 110 -3.53 -13.16 -9.84
N ALA A 111 -4.49 -12.51 -9.18
CA ALA A 111 -4.40 -11.12 -8.76
C ALA A 111 -3.23 -10.90 -7.79
N THR A 112 -3.03 -11.80 -6.81
CA THR A 112 -1.88 -11.73 -5.91
C THR A 112 -0.55 -11.94 -6.64
N LEU A 113 -0.49 -12.86 -7.62
CA LEU A 113 0.71 -13.06 -8.44
C LEU A 113 1.04 -11.81 -9.28
N VAL A 114 0.03 -11.19 -9.90
CA VAL A 114 0.20 -9.93 -10.62
C VAL A 114 0.61 -8.80 -9.66
N GLY A 115 -0.02 -8.75 -8.48
CA GLY A 115 0.33 -7.82 -7.40
C GLY A 115 1.78 -7.95 -6.97
N LEU A 116 2.27 -9.17 -6.72
CA LEU A 116 3.68 -9.44 -6.42
C LEU A 116 4.62 -8.93 -7.51
N LEU A 117 4.25 -9.07 -8.79
CA LEU A 117 5.05 -8.61 -9.91
C LEU A 117 5.10 -7.08 -9.96
N LEU A 118 3.96 -6.41 -9.77
CA LEU A 118 3.90 -4.94 -9.66
C LEU A 118 4.69 -4.43 -8.45
N GLN A 119 4.59 -5.12 -7.31
CA GLN A 119 5.32 -4.76 -6.08
C GLN A 119 6.82 -4.95 -6.23
N ARG A 120 7.27 -6.01 -6.93
CA ARG A 120 8.68 -6.20 -7.29
C ARG A 120 9.20 -5.04 -8.13
N LEU A 121 8.40 -4.53 -9.06
CA LEU A 121 8.77 -3.41 -9.91
C LEU A 121 8.87 -2.10 -9.10
N ALA A 122 7.90 -1.85 -8.21
CA ALA A 122 7.92 -0.70 -7.30
C ALA A 122 9.13 -0.73 -6.36
N ALA A 123 9.45 -1.89 -5.76
CA ALA A 123 10.63 -2.08 -4.94
C ALA A 123 11.93 -1.86 -5.73
N ARG A 124 12.05 -2.45 -6.92
CA ARG A 124 13.23 -2.28 -7.78
C ARG A 124 13.46 -0.83 -8.16
N LEU A 125 12.39 -0.09 -8.47
CA LEU A 125 12.47 1.34 -8.76
C LEU A 125 13.10 2.10 -7.58
N GLY A 126 12.59 1.88 -6.36
CA GLY A 126 13.09 2.52 -5.15
C GLY A 126 14.55 2.18 -4.83
N VAL A 127 14.95 0.91 -5.02
CA VAL A 127 16.32 0.45 -4.75
C VAL A 127 17.32 0.99 -5.77
N VAL A 128 16.98 0.96 -7.06
CA VAL A 128 17.90 1.34 -8.14
C VAL A 128 18.03 2.87 -8.25
N THR A 129 16.91 3.58 -8.30
CA THR A 129 16.93 5.03 -8.50
C THR A 129 17.20 5.78 -7.20
N GLY A 130 16.86 5.18 -6.06
CA GLY A 130 16.86 5.87 -4.78
C GLY A 130 15.76 6.91 -4.62
N LEU A 131 14.84 6.97 -5.58
CA LEU A 131 13.65 7.82 -5.57
C LEU A 131 12.43 6.90 -5.44
N HIS A 132 11.41 7.34 -4.70
CA HIS A 132 10.13 6.63 -4.68
C HIS A 132 9.27 7.03 -5.88
N LEU A 133 8.24 6.25 -6.18
CA LEU A 133 7.46 6.38 -7.40
C LEU A 133 6.86 7.78 -7.59
N ALA A 134 6.40 8.42 -6.51
CA ALA A 134 5.85 9.79 -6.58
C ALA A 134 6.91 10.86 -6.94
N GLU A 135 8.15 10.74 -6.46
CA GLU A 135 9.27 11.62 -6.86
C GLU A 135 9.60 11.45 -8.35
N VAL A 136 9.56 10.22 -8.86
CA VAL A 136 9.76 9.94 -10.28
C VAL A 136 8.64 10.55 -11.12
N CYS A 137 7.39 10.39 -10.70
CA CYS A 137 6.24 11.00 -11.38
C CYS A 137 6.33 12.54 -11.39
N HIS A 138 6.83 13.15 -10.31
CA HIS A 138 7.02 14.60 -10.26
C HIS A 138 8.00 15.13 -11.30
N ARG A 139 9.07 14.37 -11.58
CA ARG A 139 10.09 14.70 -12.58
C ARG A 139 9.61 14.44 -14.01
N GLN A 140 8.76 13.44 -14.20
CA GLN A 140 8.29 13.03 -15.52
C GLN A 140 7.09 13.84 -16.02
N TYR A 141 6.18 14.27 -15.14
CA TYR A 141 4.95 14.94 -15.52
C TYR A 141 5.00 16.47 -15.42
N PRO A 142 4.40 17.20 -16.39
CA PRO A 142 4.19 18.63 -16.24
C PRO A 142 3.17 18.94 -15.13
N LYS A 143 3.13 20.20 -14.69
CA LYS A 143 2.42 20.62 -13.48
C LYS A 143 0.95 20.20 -13.43
N VAL A 144 0.20 20.33 -14.53
CA VAL A 144 -1.25 20.07 -14.55
C VAL A 144 -1.57 18.58 -14.40
N PRO A 145 -1.11 17.65 -15.27
CA PRO A 145 -1.32 16.21 -15.07
C PRO A 145 -0.80 15.69 -13.73
N ARG A 146 0.30 16.27 -13.24
CA ARG A 146 0.88 15.91 -11.94
C ARG A 146 -0.06 16.21 -10.76
N ILE A 147 -0.70 17.39 -10.76
CA ILE A 147 -1.64 17.76 -9.70
C ILE A 147 -2.92 16.92 -9.78
N ILE A 148 -3.41 16.65 -11.00
CA ILE A 148 -4.58 15.76 -11.20
C ILE A 148 -4.27 14.36 -10.68
N LEU A 149 -3.10 13.81 -11.04
CA LEU A 149 -2.67 12.49 -10.57
C LEU A 149 -2.50 12.45 -9.05
N TRP A 150 -1.91 13.49 -8.45
CA TRP A 150 -1.82 13.61 -7.00
C TRP A 150 -3.22 13.60 -6.34
N LEU A 151 -4.16 14.40 -6.83
CA LEU A 151 -5.52 14.46 -6.30
C LEU A 151 -6.19 13.10 -6.36
N MET A 152 -6.04 12.39 -7.48
CA MET A 152 -6.61 11.06 -7.67
C MET A 152 -6.03 10.01 -6.71
N VAL A 153 -4.70 10.01 -6.50
CA VAL A 153 -4.06 9.11 -5.52
C VAL A 153 -4.45 9.48 -4.09
N GLU A 154 -4.53 10.77 -3.77
CA GLU A 154 -4.95 11.24 -2.44
C GLU A 154 -6.41 10.85 -2.13
N LEU A 155 -7.31 10.98 -3.12
CA LEU A 155 -8.69 10.50 -3.02
C LEU A 155 -8.77 8.99 -2.77
N ALA A 156 -7.89 8.21 -3.39
CA ALA A 156 -7.84 6.76 -3.17
C ALA A 156 -7.35 6.40 -1.76
N ILE A 157 -6.40 7.17 -1.22
CA ILE A 157 -5.90 7.01 0.15
C ILE A 157 -6.99 7.37 1.16
N ILE A 158 -7.70 8.50 0.95
CA ILE A 158 -8.85 8.88 1.75
C ILE A 158 -9.95 7.82 1.67
N GLY A 159 -10.16 7.22 0.50
CA GLY A 159 -11.12 6.12 0.33
C GLY A 159 -10.75 4.90 1.16
N SER A 160 -9.50 4.43 1.10
CA SER A 160 -9.02 3.31 1.93
C SER A 160 -9.11 3.61 3.44
N ASP A 161 -8.80 4.86 3.83
CA ASP A 161 -8.95 5.38 5.18
C ASP A 161 -10.43 5.29 5.66
N MET A 162 -11.39 5.64 4.81
CA MET A 162 -12.81 5.47 5.11
C MET A 162 -13.20 4.00 5.34
N GLN A 163 -12.76 3.09 4.47
CA GLN A 163 -13.06 1.64 4.61
C GLN A 163 -12.56 1.09 5.95
N GLU A 164 -11.41 1.57 6.37
CA GLU A 164 -10.86 1.23 7.66
C GLU A 164 -11.68 1.76 8.84
N VAL A 165 -12.08 3.04 8.79
CA VAL A 165 -12.89 3.64 9.87
C VAL A 165 -14.20 2.87 10.00
N ILE A 166 -14.81 2.48 8.87
CA ILE A 166 -16.01 1.64 8.83
C ILE A 166 -15.73 0.27 9.47
N GLY A 167 -14.67 -0.43 9.04
CA GLY A 167 -14.31 -1.75 9.55
C GLY A 167 -14.04 -1.75 11.06
N SER A 168 -13.27 -0.79 11.55
CA SER A 168 -12.98 -0.61 12.97
C SER A 168 -14.22 -0.26 13.79
N ALA A 169 -15.09 0.62 13.28
CA ALA A 169 -16.36 0.95 13.95
C ALA A 169 -17.31 -0.25 14.04
N ILE A 170 -17.40 -1.05 12.97
CA ILE A 170 -18.15 -2.31 12.94
C ILE A 170 -17.58 -3.31 13.94
N ALA A 171 -16.26 -3.49 13.99
CA ALA A 171 -15.61 -4.37 14.94
C ALA A 171 -15.90 -3.96 16.40
N ILE A 172 -15.81 -2.67 16.72
CA ILE A 172 -16.14 -2.15 18.06
C ILE A 172 -17.63 -2.37 18.40
N ASN A 173 -18.53 -2.19 17.44
CA ASN A 173 -19.95 -2.46 17.63
C ASN A 173 -20.21 -3.94 17.94
N LEU A 174 -19.60 -4.86 17.20
CA LEU A 174 -19.70 -6.30 17.42
C LEU A 174 -19.09 -6.73 18.76
N LEU A 175 -17.89 -6.25 19.10
CA LEU A 175 -17.22 -6.54 20.37
C LEU A 175 -18.00 -6.04 21.59
N SER A 176 -18.71 -4.92 21.44
CA SER A 176 -19.52 -4.34 22.50
C SER A 176 -20.94 -4.90 22.60
N VAL A 177 -21.30 -5.89 21.76
CA VAL A 177 -22.65 -6.48 21.67
C VAL A 177 -23.70 -5.38 21.41
N GLY A 178 -23.37 -4.43 20.54
CA GLY A 178 -24.25 -3.32 20.20
C GLY A 178 -24.39 -2.23 21.28
N ARG A 179 -23.63 -2.28 22.38
CA ARG A 179 -23.64 -1.20 23.39
C ARG A 179 -23.03 0.09 22.86
N ILE A 180 -22.00 -0.02 22.01
CA ILE A 180 -21.40 1.13 21.34
C ILE A 180 -22.03 1.20 19.94
N PRO A 181 -22.84 2.24 19.64
CA PRO A 181 -23.41 2.42 18.30
C PRO A 181 -22.30 2.72 17.28
N LEU A 182 -22.59 2.52 15.98
CA LEU A 182 -21.59 2.71 14.91
C LEU A 182 -20.96 4.11 14.92
N TRP A 183 -21.76 5.16 15.08
CA TRP A 183 -21.23 6.53 15.20
C TRP A 183 -20.27 6.68 16.40
N GLY A 184 -20.52 5.96 17.50
CA GLY A 184 -19.64 5.91 18.66
C GLY A 184 -18.33 5.18 18.35
N GLY A 185 -18.42 4.08 17.58
CA GLY A 185 -17.25 3.37 17.05
C GLY A 185 -16.38 4.29 16.18
N VAL A 186 -17.00 5.04 15.26
CA VAL A 186 -16.32 6.03 14.39
C VAL A 186 -15.64 7.14 15.19
N LEU A 187 -16.21 7.57 16.33
CA LEU A 187 -15.53 8.55 17.19
C LEU A 187 -14.35 7.94 17.94
N ILE A 188 -14.44 6.66 18.32
CA ILE A 188 -13.35 5.95 18.99
C ILE A 188 -12.14 5.78 18.05
N THR A 189 -12.35 5.64 16.74
CA THR A 189 -11.22 5.58 15.79
C THR A 189 -10.41 6.88 15.80
N ILE A 190 -10.95 8.04 16.17
CA ILE A 190 -10.10 9.25 16.37
C ILE A 190 -8.97 8.98 17.39
N ALA A 191 -9.20 8.12 18.38
CA ALA A 191 -8.17 7.72 19.34
C ALA A 191 -7.06 6.87 18.71
N ASP A 192 -7.35 6.04 17.69
CA ASP A 192 -6.34 5.24 16.99
C ASP A 192 -5.27 6.11 16.35
N THR A 193 -5.68 7.28 15.87
CA THR A 193 -4.82 8.22 15.20
C THR A 193 -3.77 8.77 16.17
N PHE A 194 -4.17 9.02 17.42
CA PHE A 194 -3.25 9.41 18.49
C PHE A 194 -2.32 8.25 18.89
N VAL A 195 -2.83 7.01 18.94
CA VAL A 195 -2.01 5.82 19.22
C VAL A 195 -0.94 5.64 18.14
N PHE A 196 -1.30 5.79 16.87
CA PHE A 196 -0.35 5.73 15.77
C PHE A 196 0.74 6.80 15.87
N LEU A 197 0.34 8.06 16.09
CA LEU A 197 1.28 9.17 16.24
C LEU A 197 2.26 8.95 17.40
N PHE A 198 1.79 8.31 18.48
CA PHE A 198 2.66 7.91 19.59
C PHE A 198 3.63 6.80 19.18
N LEU A 199 3.15 5.78 18.45
CA LEU A 199 3.96 4.66 17.96
C LEU A 199 5.02 5.07 16.94
N ASP A 200 4.76 6.07 16.09
CA ASP A 200 5.73 6.59 15.11
C ASP A 200 7.00 7.13 15.79
N LYS A 201 6.92 7.54 17.06
CA LYS A 201 8.07 8.00 17.85
C LYS A 201 9.04 6.88 18.27
N TYR A 202 8.62 5.62 18.24
CA TYR A 202 9.39 4.48 18.78
C TYR A 202 10.38 3.84 17.81
N GLY A 203 10.48 4.35 16.58
CA GLY A 203 11.44 3.91 15.57
C GLY A 203 10.97 2.74 14.70
N LEU A 204 11.56 2.61 13.50
CA LEU A 204 11.06 1.76 12.42
C LEU A 204 11.01 0.26 12.78
N ARG A 205 12.02 -0.27 13.49
CA ARG A 205 12.06 -1.70 13.84
C ARG A 205 10.94 -2.13 14.80
N LYS A 206 10.60 -1.28 15.77
CA LYS A 206 9.51 -1.59 16.72
C LYS A 206 8.15 -1.51 16.03
N LEU A 207 8.01 -0.58 15.10
CA LEU A 207 6.83 -0.42 14.26
C LEU A 207 6.65 -1.63 13.31
N GLU A 208 7.72 -2.10 12.67
CA GLU A 208 7.71 -3.35 11.88
C GLU A 208 7.27 -4.57 12.72
N ALA A 209 7.77 -4.68 13.96
CA ALA A 209 7.37 -5.75 14.87
C ALA A 209 5.90 -5.67 15.29
N PHE A 210 5.38 -4.45 15.52
CA PHE A 210 3.97 -4.23 15.83
C PHE A 210 3.05 -4.65 14.67
N PHE A 211 3.44 -4.35 13.44
CA PHE A 211 2.72 -4.83 12.26
C PHE A 211 2.78 -6.36 12.12
N GLY A 212 3.94 -6.98 12.34
CA GLY A 212 4.04 -8.44 12.38
C GLY A 212 3.10 -9.07 13.42
N PHE A 213 2.92 -8.41 14.56
CA PHE A 213 1.95 -8.82 15.59
C PHE A 213 0.50 -8.71 15.10
N LEU A 214 0.10 -7.61 14.46
CA LEU A 214 -1.26 -7.47 13.90
C LEU A 214 -1.55 -8.50 12.81
N ILE A 215 -0.60 -8.74 11.90
CA ILE A 215 -0.72 -9.79 10.87
C ILE A 215 -0.88 -11.17 11.52
N THR A 216 -0.16 -11.44 12.60
CA THR A 216 -0.28 -12.71 13.33
C THR A 216 -1.68 -12.85 13.96
N ILE A 217 -2.25 -11.78 14.53
CA ILE A 217 -3.63 -11.80 15.03
C ILE A 217 -4.61 -12.13 13.89
N MET A 218 -4.49 -11.49 12.73
CA MET A 218 -5.35 -11.77 11.58
C MET A 218 -5.20 -13.23 11.10
N ALA A 219 -3.97 -13.73 11.00
CA ALA A 219 -3.71 -15.12 10.62
C ALA A 219 -4.33 -16.13 11.60
N LEU A 220 -4.24 -15.86 12.91
CA LEU A 220 -4.80 -16.74 13.94
C LEU A 220 -6.33 -16.68 14.00
N THR A 221 -6.91 -15.48 13.91
CA THR A 221 -8.37 -15.27 13.97
C THR A 221 -9.06 -15.86 12.75
N PHE A 222 -8.68 -15.45 11.54
CA PHE A 222 -9.27 -16.00 10.31
C PHE A 222 -8.89 -17.47 10.09
N GLY A 223 -7.70 -17.90 10.54
CA GLY A 223 -7.33 -19.31 10.55
C GLY A 223 -8.20 -20.15 11.49
N TYR A 224 -8.57 -19.62 12.66
CA TYR A 224 -9.51 -20.28 13.57
C TYR A 224 -10.89 -20.45 12.94
N GLU A 225 -11.41 -19.40 12.26
CA GLU A 225 -12.67 -19.48 11.52
C GLU A 225 -12.61 -20.57 10.45
N TYR A 226 -11.53 -20.61 9.66
CA TYR A 226 -11.34 -21.62 8.62
C TYR A 226 -11.37 -23.05 9.18
N VAL A 227 -10.68 -23.29 10.30
CA VAL A 227 -10.66 -24.61 10.95
C VAL A 227 -12.02 -24.96 11.56
N THR A 228 -12.77 -23.97 12.06
CA THR A 228 -14.08 -24.17 12.70
C THR A 228 -15.16 -24.49 11.67
N VAL A 229 -15.19 -23.74 10.55
CA VAL A 229 -16.15 -23.93 9.45
C VAL A 229 -15.87 -25.21 8.66
N LYS A 230 -14.61 -25.67 8.62
CA LYS A 230 -14.17 -26.90 7.91
C LYS A 230 -14.61 -26.93 6.43
N PRO A 231 -14.26 -25.91 5.63
CA PRO A 231 -14.57 -25.91 4.21
C PRO A 231 -13.92 -27.11 3.51
N SER A 232 -14.56 -27.59 2.45
CA SER A 232 -14.08 -28.77 1.73
C SER A 232 -12.75 -28.49 1.01
N GLN A 233 -11.64 -29.05 1.54
CA GLN A 233 -10.28 -28.78 1.05
C GLN A 233 -10.11 -29.12 -0.45
N SER A 234 -10.81 -30.14 -0.92
CA SER A 234 -10.80 -30.51 -2.34
C SER A 234 -11.40 -29.42 -3.23
N GLN A 235 -12.48 -28.75 -2.79
CA GLN A 235 -13.08 -27.67 -3.56
C GLN A 235 -12.25 -26.39 -3.50
N VAL A 236 -11.63 -26.08 -2.36
CA VAL A 236 -10.69 -24.97 -2.22
C VAL A 236 -9.51 -25.13 -3.18
N LEU A 237 -8.82 -26.28 -3.14
CA LEU A 237 -7.70 -26.58 -4.05
C LEU A 237 -8.12 -26.57 -5.52
N LYS A 238 -9.29 -27.14 -5.85
CA LYS A 238 -9.82 -27.11 -7.21
C LYS A 238 -10.13 -25.68 -7.65
N GLY A 239 -10.74 -24.87 -6.78
CA GLY A 239 -11.06 -23.47 -7.03
C GLY A 239 -9.83 -22.59 -7.24
N MET A 240 -8.71 -22.90 -6.57
CA MET A 240 -7.45 -22.18 -6.70
C MET A 240 -6.70 -22.47 -8.01
N PHE A 241 -6.64 -23.74 -8.43
CA PHE A 241 -5.77 -24.15 -9.55
C PHE A 241 -6.51 -24.43 -10.86
N VAL A 242 -7.83 -24.60 -10.84
CA VAL A 242 -8.62 -24.89 -12.04
C VAL A 242 -9.39 -23.62 -12.45
N PRO A 243 -8.96 -22.91 -13.52
CA PRO A 243 -9.67 -21.76 -14.03
C PRO A 243 -10.96 -22.22 -14.72
N SER A 244 -12.06 -22.30 -13.95
CA SER A 244 -13.38 -22.67 -14.48
C SER A 244 -14.48 -21.91 -13.74
N CYS A 245 -15.21 -21.09 -14.49
CA CYS A 245 -16.37 -20.35 -14.01
C CYS A 245 -17.64 -20.94 -14.65
N SER A 246 -17.94 -22.21 -14.38
CA SER A 246 -19.13 -22.86 -14.94
C SER A 246 -20.41 -22.18 -14.43
N GLY A 247 -21.17 -21.56 -15.33
CA GLY A 247 -22.42 -20.87 -15.03
C GLY A 247 -22.29 -19.49 -14.37
N CYS A 248 -21.14 -18.82 -14.52
CA CYS A 248 -20.97 -17.47 -14.02
C CYS A 248 -21.82 -16.46 -14.81
N ARG A 249 -22.60 -15.68 -14.09
CA ARG A 249 -23.44 -14.58 -14.59
C ARG A 249 -22.77 -13.24 -14.22
N THR A 250 -23.44 -12.14 -14.55
CA THR A 250 -23.00 -10.77 -14.25
C THR A 250 -22.47 -10.57 -12.81
N PRO A 251 -23.16 -10.99 -11.72
CA PRO A 251 -22.68 -10.72 -10.36
C PRO A 251 -21.38 -11.44 -10.00
N GLN A 252 -21.12 -12.65 -10.53
CA GLN A 252 -19.84 -13.33 -10.30
C GLN A 252 -18.69 -12.64 -11.03
N ILE A 253 -18.95 -12.05 -12.21
CA ILE A 253 -17.95 -11.31 -12.97
C ILE A 253 -17.65 -9.97 -12.28
N GLU A 254 -18.67 -9.30 -11.77
CA GLU A 254 -18.51 -8.08 -10.97
C GLU A 254 -17.61 -8.34 -9.75
N GLN A 255 -17.87 -9.42 -9.00
CA GLN A 255 -17.04 -9.83 -7.86
C GLN A 255 -15.61 -10.25 -8.28
N ALA A 256 -15.45 -10.90 -9.43
CA ALA A 256 -14.13 -11.21 -9.98
C ALA A 256 -13.27 -9.96 -10.19
N VAL A 257 -13.88 -8.87 -10.64
CA VAL A 257 -13.20 -7.61 -10.89
C VAL A 257 -12.99 -6.83 -9.59
N GLY A 258 -13.95 -6.90 -8.67
CA GLY A 258 -13.79 -6.43 -7.29
C GLY A 258 -12.53 -6.99 -6.64
N ILE A 259 -12.32 -8.32 -6.71
CA ILE A 259 -11.09 -8.97 -6.19
C ILE A 259 -9.84 -8.38 -6.82
N VAL A 260 -9.79 -8.24 -8.15
CA VAL A 260 -8.61 -7.68 -8.83
C VAL A 260 -8.35 -6.25 -8.38
N GLY A 261 -9.41 -5.44 -8.26
CA GLY A 261 -9.38 -4.05 -7.80
C GLY A 261 -8.85 -3.91 -6.37
N ALA A 262 -9.38 -4.73 -5.46
CA ALA A 262 -9.05 -4.71 -4.04
C ALA A 262 -7.63 -5.26 -3.77
N VAL A 263 -7.18 -6.27 -4.51
CA VAL A 263 -5.84 -6.87 -4.34
C VAL A 263 -4.74 -5.94 -4.86
N ILE A 264 -4.95 -5.30 -6.02
CA ILE A 264 -3.91 -4.47 -6.63
C ILE A 264 -4.19 -3.00 -6.31
N MET A 265 -3.86 -2.60 -5.08
CA MET A 265 -4.16 -1.25 -4.62
C MET A 265 -3.07 -0.23 -5.04
N PRO A 266 -3.39 0.83 -5.83
CA PRO A 266 -2.36 1.65 -6.45
C PRO A 266 -1.51 2.47 -5.48
N HIS A 267 -2.10 2.96 -4.38
CA HIS A 267 -1.36 3.71 -3.37
C HIS A 267 -0.27 2.85 -2.68
N ASN A 268 -0.48 1.54 -2.61
CA ASN A 268 0.46 0.60 -2.01
C ASN A 268 1.76 0.44 -2.83
N MET A 269 1.72 0.71 -4.14
CA MET A 269 2.95 0.75 -4.96
C MET A 269 3.82 1.96 -4.62
N TYR A 270 3.20 3.12 -4.35
CA TYR A 270 3.92 4.30 -3.86
C TYR A 270 4.55 4.01 -2.50
N LEU A 271 3.78 3.40 -1.59
CA LEU A 271 4.24 3.01 -0.27
C LEU A 271 5.47 2.09 -0.35
N HIS A 272 5.37 0.97 -1.05
CA HIS A 272 6.45 -0.01 -1.11
C HIS A 272 7.72 0.57 -1.75
N SER A 273 7.58 1.38 -2.81
CA SER A 273 8.71 2.06 -3.44
C SER A 273 9.44 3.03 -2.49
N ALA A 274 8.73 3.57 -1.49
CA ALA A 274 9.31 4.43 -0.46
C ALA A 274 9.89 3.62 0.71
N LEU A 275 9.22 2.56 1.16
CA LEU A 275 9.66 1.75 2.29
C LEU A 275 11.00 1.04 2.05
N VAL A 276 11.31 0.64 0.80
CA VAL A 276 12.62 0.05 0.47
C VAL A 276 13.79 1.02 0.67
N LYS A 277 13.54 2.35 0.67
CA LYS A 277 14.57 3.38 0.97
C LYS A 277 14.99 3.42 2.44
N SER A 278 14.26 2.71 3.31
CA SER A 278 14.57 2.59 4.75
C SER A 278 15.88 1.84 5.02
N ARG A 279 16.31 1.00 4.08
CA ARG A 279 17.54 0.22 4.18
C ARG A 279 18.67 0.94 3.45
N GLN A 280 19.85 1.01 4.07
CA GLN A 280 21.02 1.61 3.44
C GLN A 280 21.56 0.69 2.36
N VAL A 281 21.55 1.11 1.08
CA VAL A 281 22.10 0.34 -0.03
C VAL A 281 23.07 1.23 -0.80
N ASN A 282 24.31 0.79 -1.02
CA ASN A 282 25.25 1.53 -1.85
C ASN A 282 24.90 1.35 -3.33
N ARG A 283 24.40 2.41 -3.96
CA ARG A 283 23.92 2.38 -5.35
C ARG A 283 25.05 2.39 -6.37
N ASN A 284 26.25 2.78 -5.96
CA ASN A 284 27.44 2.78 -6.82
C ASN A 284 27.95 1.35 -7.05
N ASN A 285 27.61 0.42 -6.14
CA ASN A 285 27.97 -0.98 -6.25
C ASN A 285 26.81 -1.79 -6.86
N LYS A 286 26.96 -2.20 -8.13
CA LYS A 286 25.94 -3.01 -8.84
C LYS A 286 25.63 -4.33 -8.12
N GLN A 287 26.58 -4.88 -7.37
CA GLN A 287 26.40 -6.16 -6.68
C GLN A 287 25.51 -6.02 -5.44
N GLU A 288 25.67 -4.96 -4.65
CA GLU A 288 24.81 -4.66 -3.49
C GLU A 288 23.37 -4.35 -3.93
N VAL A 289 23.20 -3.61 -5.02
CA VAL A 289 21.87 -3.35 -5.60
C VAL A 289 21.20 -4.65 -6.05
N ARG A 290 21.95 -5.58 -6.65
CA ARG A 290 21.42 -6.90 -7.04
C ARG A 290 21.07 -7.75 -5.83
N GLU A 291 21.88 -7.72 -4.78
CA GLU A 291 21.65 -8.43 -3.53
C GLU A 291 20.41 -7.88 -2.80
N ALA A 292 20.29 -6.56 -2.66
CA ALA A 292 19.12 -5.90 -2.06
C ALA A 292 17.82 -6.25 -2.80
N ASN A 293 17.84 -6.18 -4.14
CA ASN A 293 16.69 -6.59 -4.96
C ASN A 293 16.31 -8.07 -4.76
N LYS A 294 17.29 -8.96 -4.55
CA LYS A 294 17.02 -10.37 -4.24
C LYS A 294 16.32 -10.53 -2.89
N TYR A 295 16.82 -9.87 -1.84
CA TYR A 295 16.23 -9.97 -0.51
C TYR A 295 14.84 -9.34 -0.42
N PHE A 296 14.63 -8.14 -0.98
CA PHE A 296 13.31 -7.52 -1.03
C PHE A 296 12.29 -8.35 -1.81
N PHE A 297 12.72 -9.01 -2.88
CA PHE A 297 11.85 -9.93 -3.61
C PHE A 297 11.45 -11.15 -2.76
N ILE A 298 12.42 -11.80 -2.11
CA ILE A 298 12.15 -12.96 -1.23
C ILE A 298 11.20 -12.56 -0.09
N GLU A 299 11.46 -11.43 0.55
CA GLU A 299 10.62 -10.91 1.61
C GLU A 299 9.19 -10.62 1.13
N SER A 300 9.04 -9.91 0.01
CA SER A 300 7.73 -9.60 -0.57
C SER A 300 6.96 -10.86 -0.96
N CYS A 301 7.65 -11.89 -1.47
CA CYS A 301 7.04 -13.19 -1.76
C CYS A 301 6.49 -13.84 -0.50
N ILE A 302 7.26 -13.85 0.59
CA ILE A 302 6.82 -14.44 1.87
C ILE A 302 5.63 -13.65 2.44
N ALA A 303 5.73 -12.32 2.46
CA ALA A 303 4.69 -11.46 3.01
C ALA A 303 3.36 -11.59 2.23
N LEU A 304 3.40 -11.51 0.90
CA LEU A 304 2.20 -11.67 0.07
C LEU A 304 1.67 -13.11 0.07
N PHE A 305 2.52 -14.12 0.25
CA PHE A 305 2.05 -15.49 0.43
C PHE A 305 1.27 -15.63 1.74
N VAL A 306 1.74 -15.03 2.84
CA VAL A 306 0.99 -15.01 4.11
C VAL A 306 -0.35 -14.28 3.94
N SER A 307 -0.36 -13.10 3.32
CA SER A 307 -1.61 -12.38 3.05
C SER A 307 -2.55 -13.20 2.18
N PHE A 308 -2.05 -13.85 1.13
CA PHE A 308 -2.86 -14.72 0.28
C PHE A 308 -3.52 -15.87 1.04
N ILE A 309 -2.80 -16.51 1.96
CA ILE A 309 -3.37 -17.58 2.80
C ILE A 309 -4.52 -17.04 3.66
N ILE A 310 -4.37 -15.85 4.23
CA ILE A 310 -5.43 -15.18 5.00
C ILE A 310 -6.65 -14.91 4.11
N ASN A 311 -6.45 -14.35 2.91
CA ASN A 311 -7.53 -14.09 1.97
C ASN A 311 -8.25 -15.37 1.56
N VAL A 312 -7.50 -16.46 1.30
CA VAL A 312 -8.09 -17.78 1.04
C VAL A 312 -8.93 -18.28 2.22
N PHE A 313 -8.49 -18.04 3.47
CA PHE A 313 -9.28 -18.40 4.65
C PHE A 313 -10.61 -17.65 4.66
N VAL A 314 -10.59 -16.33 4.46
CA VAL A 314 -11.80 -15.49 4.42
C VAL A 314 -12.74 -15.98 3.31
N VAL A 315 -12.29 -16.00 2.04
CA VAL A 315 -13.12 -16.43 0.91
C VAL A 315 -13.73 -17.81 1.15
N SER A 316 -12.95 -18.76 1.68
CA SER A 316 -13.42 -20.14 1.89
C SER A 316 -14.42 -20.27 3.02
N VAL A 317 -14.26 -19.53 4.12
CA VAL A 317 -15.20 -19.50 5.25
C VAL A 317 -16.57 -19.00 4.77
N PHE A 318 -16.58 -17.88 4.04
CA PHE A 318 -17.83 -17.30 3.56
C PHE A 318 -18.43 -18.07 2.39
N ALA A 319 -17.61 -18.70 1.54
CA ALA A 319 -18.08 -19.64 0.54
C ALA A 319 -18.85 -20.82 1.15
N GLU A 320 -18.35 -21.43 2.21
CA GLU A 320 -19.04 -22.56 2.85
C GLU A 320 -20.27 -22.10 3.65
N ALA A 321 -20.15 -21.00 4.39
CA ALA A 321 -21.21 -20.54 5.28
C ALA A 321 -22.39 -19.85 4.56
N PHE A 322 -22.15 -19.16 3.44
CA PHE A 322 -23.16 -18.28 2.80
C PHE A 322 -23.58 -18.69 1.39
N PHE A 323 -22.76 -19.44 0.66
CA PHE A 323 -23.05 -19.71 -0.74
C PHE A 323 -24.37 -20.49 -0.91
N GLY A 324 -25.32 -19.87 -1.61
CA GLY A 324 -26.64 -20.45 -1.88
C GLY A 324 -27.62 -20.43 -0.69
N LYS A 325 -27.33 -19.67 0.38
CA LYS A 325 -28.24 -19.47 1.52
C LYS A 325 -29.21 -18.31 1.28
N THR A 326 -30.45 -18.45 1.74
CA THR A 326 -31.46 -17.38 1.71
C THR A 326 -31.53 -16.66 3.06
N ASN A 327 -32.06 -15.42 3.07
CA ASN A 327 -32.23 -14.69 4.33
C ASN A 327 -33.11 -15.44 5.33
N GLU A 328 -34.19 -16.07 4.85
CA GLU A 328 -35.09 -16.87 5.68
C GLU A 328 -34.38 -17.99 6.45
N GLN A 329 -33.50 -18.74 5.78
CA GLN A 329 -32.71 -19.82 6.41
C GLN A 329 -31.76 -19.28 7.49
N VAL A 330 -31.15 -18.12 7.25
CA VAL A 330 -30.24 -17.49 8.21
C VAL A 330 -31.00 -16.98 9.44
N VAL A 331 -32.16 -16.34 9.23
CA VAL A 331 -33.05 -15.89 10.32
C VAL A 331 -33.50 -17.05 11.19
N GLU A 332 -33.86 -18.19 10.59
CA GLU A 332 -34.29 -19.38 11.32
C GLU A 332 -33.17 -19.88 12.26
N VAL A 333 -31.95 -20.03 11.75
CA VAL A 333 -30.79 -20.45 12.54
C VAL A 333 -30.48 -19.44 13.64
N CYS A 334 -30.43 -18.14 13.32
CA CYS A 334 -30.17 -17.08 14.29
C CYS A 334 -31.23 -17.02 15.40
N THR A 335 -32.50 -17.23 15.07
CA THR A 335 -33.60 -17.23 16.04
C THR A 335 -33.52 -18.43 16.98
N ASN A 336 -33.20 -19.62 16.45
CA ASN A 336 -33.03 -20.82 17.24
C ASN A 336 -31.86 -20.69 18.24
N THR A 337 -30.77 -20.06 17.82
CA THR A 337 -29.61 -19.78 18.68
C THR A 337 -29.83 -18.59 19.63
N SER A 338 -31.01 -17.97 19.64
CA SER A 338 -31.36 -16.80 20.48
C SER A 338 -30.38 -15.63 20.29
N SER A 339 -29.91 -15.39 19.06
CA SER A 339 -28.97 -14.31 18.81
C SER A 339 -29.66 -12.94 18.94
N PRO A 340 -29.03 -11.94 19.58
CA PRO A 340 -29.64 -10.61 19.75
C PRO A 340 -29.79 -9.85 18.42
N HIS A 341 -29.24 -10.38 17.32
CA HIS A 341 -29.13 -9.73 16.02
C HIS A 341 -30.02 -10.42 14.96
N ALA A 342 -30.93 -11.30 15.37
CA ALA A 342 -31.81 -12.03 14.46
C ALA A 342 -32.73 -11.11 13.63
N GLY A 343 -33.00 -9.89 14.11
CA GLY A 343 -33.79 -8.87 13.39
C GLY A 343 -33.04 -8.13 12.28
N LEU A 344 -31.75 -8.39 12.09
CA LEU A 344 -30.91 -7.72 11.08
C LEU A 344 -31.23 -8.14 9.64
N PHE A 345 -31.69 -9.39 9.46
CA PHE A 345 -31.92 -9.94 8.13
C PHE A 345 -33.41 -9.82 7.75
N PRO A 346 -33.74 -9.28 6.56
CA PRO A 346 -35.12 -9.22 6.09
C PRO A 346 -35.65 -10.64 5.88
N LYS A 347 -36.92 -10.90 6.22
CA LYS A 347 -37.57 -12.21 6.07
C LYS A 347 -38.02 -12.46 4.63
N ASP A 348 -37.09 -12.38 3.70
CA ASP A 348 -37.33 -12.55 2.27
C ASP A 348 -36.61 -13.78 1.71
N ASN A 349 -37.13 -14.31 0.61
CA ASN A 349 -36.53 -15.42 -0.13
C ASN A 349 -35.40 -15.00 -1.09
N SER A 350 -34.93 -13.76 -0.99
CA SER A 350 -33.78 -13.28 -1.75
C SER A 350 -32.47 -13.86 -1.24
N THR A 351 -31.45 -13.87 -2.11
CA THR A 351 -30.07 -14.20 -1.74
C THR A 351 -29.55 -13.15 -0.76
N LEU A 352 -28.89 -13.60 0.31
CA LEU A 352 -28.36 -12.71 1.33
C LEU A 352 -27.21 -11.84 0.77
N ALA A 353 -27.36 -10.52 0.86
CA ALA A 353 -26.26 -9.59 0.66
C ALA A 353 -25.37 -9.59 1.90
N VAL A 354 -24.07 -9.80 1.70
CA VAL A 354 -23.10 -9.99 2.79
C VAL A 354 -22.16 -8.80 2.86
N ASP A 355 -21.94 -8.34 4.08
CA ASP A 355 -20.97 -7.30 4.43
C ASP A 355 -20.19 -7.75 5.69
N ILE A 356 -19.21 -6.97 6.14
CA ILE A 356 -18.39 -7.30 7.32
C ILE A 356 -19.26 -7.52 8.59
N TYR A 357 -20.34 -6.75 8.74
CA TYR A 357 -21.20 -6.79 9.92
C TYR A 357 -22.12 -8.02 9.92
N LYS A 358 -22.89 -8.19 8.85
CA LYS A 358 -23.73 -9.37 8.57
C LYS A 358 -22.89 -10.64 8.60
N GLY A 359 -21.68 -10.58 8.06
CA GLY A 359 -20.70 -11.64 8.06
C GLY A 359 -20.41 -12.19 9.46
N GLY A 360 -20.01 -11.30 10.37
CA GLY A 360 -19.73 -11.65 11.77
C GLY A 360 -20.94 -12.17 12.53
N VAL A 361 -22.14 -11.61 12.28
CA VAL A 361 -23.38 -12.05 12.93
C VAL A 361 -23.75 -13.48 12.53
N VAL A 362 -23.69 -13.82 11.24
CA VAL A 362 -24.00 -15.17 10.77
C VAL A 362 -22.98 -16.18 11.30
N LEU A 363 -21.68 -15.85 11.30
CA LEU A 363 -20.67 -16.72 11.91
C LEU A 363 -21.02 -16.99 13.38
N GLY A 364 -21.47 -15.96 14.10
CA GLY A 364 -22.00 -16.09 15.46
C GLY A 364 -23.21 -17.00 15.59
N CYS A 365 -24.15 -16.94 14.65
CA CYS A 365 -25.36 -17.78 14.67
C CYS A 365 -25.08 -19.26 14.35
N TYR A 366 -24.19 -19.54 13.40
CA TYR A 366 -23.90 -20.90 12.93
C TYR A 366 -22.84 -21.62 13.77
N PHE A 367 -21.79 -20.90 14.19
CA PHE A 367 -20.62 -21.49 14.85
C PHE A 367 -20.46 -21.04 16.31
N GLY A 368 -21.36 -20.16 16.77
CA GLY A 368 -21.46 -19.72 18.15
C GLY A 368 -20.79 -18.36 18.43
N PRO A 369 -21.03 -17.77 19.62
CA PRO A 369 -20.60 -16.41 19.93
C PRO A 369 -19.08 -16.17 19.84
N ALA A 370 -18.28 -17.22 20.07
CA ALA A 370 -16.82 -17.13 19.98
C ALA A 370 -16.36 -16.73 18.56
N ALA A 371 -16.99 -17.27 17.52
CA ALA A 371 -16.65 -16.97 16.13
C ALA A 371 -16.91 -15.49 15.78
N LEU A 372 -18.02 -14.93 16.30
CA LEU A 372 -18.34 -13.51 16.14
C LEU A 372 -17.27 -12.61 16.76
N TYR A 373 -16.84 -12.90 17.98
CA TYR A 373 -15.81 -12.09 18.64
C TYR A 373 -14.43 -12.24 17.99
N ILE A 374 -14.07 -13.45 17.56
CA ILE A 374 -12.81 -13.73 16.87
C ILE A 374 -12.77 -12.99 15.52
N TRP A 375 -13.86 -13.03 14.76
CA TRP A 375 -14.05 -12.21 13.57
C TRP A 375 -13.85 -10.72 13.86
N ALA A 376 -14.53 -10.19 14.88
CA ALA A 376 -14.44 -8.77 15.22
C ALA A 376 -13.02 -8.36 15.65
N VAL A 377 -12.28 -9.20 16.38
CA VAL A 377 -10.86 -8.95 16.71
C VAL A 377 -9.99 -8.94 15.45
N GLY A 378 -10.21 -9.86 14.51
CA GLY A 378 -9.48 -9.91 13.24
C GLY A 378 -9.71 -8.64 12.40
N ILE A 379 -10.97 -8.20 12.27
CA ILE A 379 -11.33 -6.96 11.56
C ILE A 379 -10.76 -5.72 12.26
N LEU A 380 -10.76 -5.68 13.59
CA LEU A 380 -10.14 -4.58 14.32
C LEU A 380 -8.63 -4.53 14.07
N ALA A 381 -7.94 -5.68 14.04
CA ALA A 381 -6.51 -5.73 13.72
C ALA A 381 -6.23 -5.24 12.29
N ALA A 382 -7.05 -5.66 11.32
CA ALA A 382 -6.99 -5.17 9.94
C ALA A 382 -7.15 -3.65 9.87
N GLY A 383 -8.23 -3.12 10.47
CA GLY A 383 -8.55 -1.70 10.51
C GLY A 383 -7.72 -0.86 11.50
N GLN A 384 -6.69 -1.41 12.14
CA GLN A 384 -5.67 -0.62 12.84
C GLN A 384 -4.36 -0.62 12.04
N SER A 385 -4.07 -1.74 11.37
CA SER A 385 -2.89 -1.85 10.52
C SER A 385 -2.99 -0.95 9.27
N SER A 386 -4.18 -0.83 8.67
CA SER A 386 -4.38 -0.04 7.45
C SER A 386 -4.14 1.47 7.65
N THR A 387 -4.47 2.03 8.82
CA THR A 387 -4.43 3.47 9.18
C THR A 387 -3.04 3.97 9.00
N MET A 388 -2.13 3.19 9.55
CA MET A 388 -0.73 3.47 9.52
C MET A 388 -0.25 3.43 8.06
N THR A 389 -0.62 2.41 7.28
CA THR A 389 -0.21 2.34 5.86
C THR A 389 -0.77 3.46 5.00
N GLY A 390 -2.04 3.88 5.21
CA GLY A 390 -2.65 5.00 4.49
C GLY A 390 -1.96 6.33 4.79
N THR A 391 -1.63 6.58 6.06
CA THR A 391 -0.91 7.79 6.48
C THR A 391 0.52 7.85 5.91
N TYR A 392 1.27 6.74 5.94
CA TYR A 392 2.58 6.64 5.28
C TYR A 392 2.47 6.88 3.76
N SER A 393 1.53 6.20 3.11
CA SER A 393 1.31 6.29 1.66
C SER A 393 1.02 7.72 1.25
N GLY A 394 0.11 8.38 1.97
CA GLY A 394 -0.22 9.78 1.78
C GLY A 394 1.04 10.62 1.87
N GLN A 395 1.78 10.48 2.96
CA GLN A 395 2.99 11.28 3.20
C GLN A 395 3.96 11.25 2.02
N PHE A 396 4.31 10.04 1.56
CA PHE A 396 5.19 9.88 0.40
C PHE A 396 4.58 10.42 -0.90
N VAL A 397 3.27 10.27 -1.10
CA VAL A 397 2.58 10.78 -2.28
C VAL A 397 2.63 12.30 -2.33
N MET A 398 2.29 13.01 -1.26
CA MET A 398 2.30 14.47 -1.25
C MET A 398 3.72 15.05 -1.33
N GLU A 399 4.67 14.50 -0.58
CA GLU A 399 6.06 14.94 -0.63
C GLU A 399 6.67 14.69 -2.00
N GLY A 400 6.34 13.55 -2.64
CA GLY A 400 6.80 13.26 -3.99
C GLY A 400 6.15 14.15 -5.05
N PHE A 401 4.82 14.17 -5.13
CA PHE A 401 4.10 14.85 -6.19
C PHE A 401 4.12 16.36 -6.08
N LEU A 402 3.97 16.92 -4.88
CA LEU A 402 3.87 18.37 -4.67
C LEU A 402 5.17 18.99 -4.15
N ASN A 403 6.14 18.19 -3.69
CA ASN A 403 7.32 18.67 -2.97
C ASN A 403 6.95 19.56 -1.77
N LEU A 404 5.80 19.27 -1.16
CA LEU A 404 5.26 20.02 -0.03
C LEU A 404 5.58 19.28 1.27
N LYS A 405 6.44 19.88 2.08
CA LYS A 405 6.83 19.36 3.39
C LYS A 405 5.80 19.81 4.42
N TRP A 406 4.98 18.89 4.89
CA TRP A 406 3.96 19.16 5.91
C TRP A 406 4.26 18.36 7.18
N SER A 407 3.91 18.92 8.35
CA SER A 407 3.94 18.19 9.61
C SER A 407 3.06 16.93 9.53
N ARG A 408 3.63 15.80 9.95
CA ARG A 408 2.94 14.49 9.96
C ARG A 408 1.63 14.57 10.73
N PHE A 409 1.66 15.22 11.89
CA PHE A 409 0.49 15.39 12.76
C PHE A 409 -0.65 16.15 12.06
N ALA A 410 -0.32 17.30 11.45
CA ALA A 410 -1.30 18.14 10.78
C ALA A 410 -1.93 17.43 9.57
N ARG A 411 -1.11 16.67 8.83
CA ARG A 411 -1.57 15.89 7.70
C ARG A 411 -2.51 14.77 8.12
N VAL A 412 -2.09 13.94 9.07
CA VAL A 412 -2.88 12.80 9.54
C VAL A 412 -4.24 13.28 10.08
N ILE A 413 -4.27 14.37 10.84
CA ILE A 413 -5.52 14.97 11.30
C ILE A 413 -6.39 15.44 10.13
N LEU A 414 -5.81 16.08 9.11
CA LEU A 414 -6.57 16.50 7.95
C LEU A 414 -7.21 15.30 7.24
N THR A 415 -6.41 14.30 6.84
CA THR A 415 -6.90 13.17 6.06
C THR A 415 -7.93 12.36 6.85
N ARG A 416 -7.68 12.15 8.15
CA ARG A 416 -8.64 11.50 9.06
C ARG A 416 -9.91 12.32 9.22
N SER A 417 -9.83 13.64 9.31
CA SER A 417 -11.04 14.48 9.38
C SER A 417 -11.86 14.35 8.10
N ILE A 418 -11.22 14.36 6.93
CA ILE A 418 -11.91 14.21 5.63
C ILE A 418 -12.53 12.82 5.50
N ALA A 419 -11.93 11.76 6.03
CA ALA A 419 -12.49 10.40 6.02
C ALA A 419 -13.60 10.19 7.07
N ILE A 420 -13.43 10.73 8.28
CA ILE A 420 -14.35 10.52 9.40
C ILE A 420 -15.63 11.33 9.24
N ILE A 421 -15.59 12.56 8.73
CA ILE A 421 -16.79 13.40 8.56
C ILE A 421 -17.88 12.72 7.72
N PRO A 422 -17.64 12.25 6.48
CA PRO A 422 -18.66 11.59 5.68
C PRO A 422 -19.11 10.28 6.34
N THR A 423 -18.19 9.52 6.92
CA THR A 423 -18.51 8.25 7.60
C THR A 423 -19.39 8.47 8.83
N LEU A 424 -19.12 9.52 9.62
CA LEU A 424 -19.92 9.89 10.78
C LEU A 424 -21.31 10.40 10.37
N LEU A 425 -21.40 11.21 9.31
CA LEU A 425 -22.69 11.67 8.79
C LEU A 425 -23.56 10.48 8.35
N VAL A 426 -22.99 9.54 7.59
CA VAL A 426 -23.73 8.33 7.20
C VAL A 426 -24.10 7.52 8.44
N ALA A 427 -23.20 7.33 9.40
CA ALA A 427 -23.48 6.55 10.62
C ALA A 427 -24.52 7.18 11.56
N VAL A 428 -24.72 8.50 11.50
CA VAL A 428 -25.71 9.22 12.32
C VAL A 428 -27.06 9.31 11.61
N PHE A 429 -27.07 9.53 10.30
CA PHE A 429 -28.29 9.83 9.54
C PHE A 429 -28.83 8.64 8.74
N GLN A 430 -28.07 7.56 8.55
CA GLN A 430 -28.43 6.41 7.75
C GLN A 430 -28.12 5.09 8.48
N ASP A 431 -28.80 4.01 8.06
CA ASP A 431 -28.64 2.67 8.63
C ASP A 431 -27.36 1.97 8.13
N VAL A 432 -26.98 0.88 8.81
CA VAL A 432 -25.76 0.07 8.56
C VAL A 432 -25.58 -0.32 7.09
N GLU A 433 -26.68 -0.59 6.38
CA GLU A 433 -26.65 -0.99 4.96
C GLU A 433 -26.07 0.08 4.03
N HIS A 434 -26.17 1.36 4.40
CA HIS A 434 -25.60 2.45 3.62
C HIS A 434 -24.10 2.65 3.88
N LEU A 435 -23.61 2.24 5.05
CA LEU A 435 -22.17 2.25 5.35
C LEU A 435 -21.42 1.14 4.60
N THR A 436 -22.06 -0.01 4.39
CA THR A 436 -21.45 -1.15 3.70
C THR A 436 -21.50 -0.97 2.18
N GLY A 437 -22.60 -0.45 1.63
CA GLY A 437 -22.63 0.00 0.23
C GLY A 437 -21.61 1.09 -0.11
N MET A 438 -21.17 1.88 0.89
CA MET A 438 -20.07 2.83 0.72
C MET A 438 -18.73 2.12 0.51
N ASN A 439 -18.47 0.98 1.17
CA ASN A 439 -17.24 0.23 1.00
C ASN A 439 -17.09 -0.32 -0.43
N ASP A 440 -18.18 -0.84 -1.00
CA ASP A 440 -18.21 -1.32 -2.39
C ASP A 440 -17.90 -0.19 -3.38
N PHE A 441 -18.48 0.99 -3.17
CA PHE A 441 -18.19 2.18 -3.96
C PHE A 441 -16.71 2.59 -3.87
N LEU A 442 -16.11 2.49 -2.67
CA LEU A 442 -14.71 2.83 -2.46
C LEU A 442 -13.77 1.84 -3.16
N ASN A 443 -14.11 0.55 -3.21
CA ASN A 443 -13.39 -0.45 -4.01
C ASN A 443 -13.44 -0.11 -5.51
N VAL A 444 -14.60 0.33 -6.01
CA VAL A 444 -14.72 0.83 -7.40
C VAL A 444 -13.85 2.09 -7.59
N LEU A 445 -13.83 3.03 -6.64
CA LEU A 445 -12.98 4.22 -6.72
C LEU A 445 -11.49 3.85 -6.80
N GLN A 446 -11.05 2.85 -6.04
CA GLN A 446 -9.67 2.35 -6.11
C GLN A 446 -9.36 1.69 -7.45
N SER A 447 -10.30 0.94 -8.02
CA SER A 447 -10.14 0.33 -9.34
C SER A 447 -9.93 1.36 -10.46
N LEU A 448 -10.52 2.56 -10.36
CA LEU A 448 -10.32 3.67 -11.30
C LEU A 448 -8.87 4.20 -11.31
N GLN A 449 -8.04 3.82 -10.34
CA GLN A 449 -6.67 4.32 -10.24
C GLN A 449 -5.64 3.46 -10.97
N PHE A 450 -6.03 2.27 -11.43
CA PHE A 450 -5.15 1.32 -12.13
C PHE A 450 -4.45 1.86 -13.38
N PRO A 451 -5.07 2.68 -14.25
CA PRO A 451 -4.41 3.15 -15.47
C PRO A 451 -3.18 4.01 -15.18
N PHE A 452 -3.14 4.59 -13.98
CA PHE A 452 -2.03 5.42 -13.52
C PHE A 452 -0.83 4.59 -13.03
N LEU A 453 -0.98 3.27 -12.90
CA LEU A 453 0.13 2.34 -12.65
C LEU A 453 1.00 2.12 -13.90
N SER A 454 0.40 2.18 -15.10
CA SER A 454 1.09 1.96 -16.38
C SER A 454 2.13 3.02 -16.72
N VAL A 455 2.10 4.13 -16.00
CA VAL A 455 2.89 5.34 -16.21
C VAL A 455 4.32 5.23 -15.66
N ALA A 456 4.58 4.31 -14.74
CA ALA A 456 5.92 4.09 -14.21
C ALA A 456 6.83 3.53 -15.32
N LYS A 457 7.68 4.38 -15.92
CA LYS A 457 8.70 3.98 -16.88
C LYS A 457 9.52 2.81 -16.32
N LEU A 458 9.27 1.61 -16.85
CA LEU A 458 10.06 0.40 -16.58
C LEU A 458 11.28 0.32 -17.49
N ASP A 459 12.03 1.42 -17.62
CA ASP A 459 13.12 1.55 -18.59
C ASP A 459 14.49 1.16 -18.01
N TYR A 460 14.52 0.35 -16.94
CA TYR A 460 15.75 -0.01 -16.24
C TYR A 460 16.06 -1.52 -16.30
N SER A 461 15.95 -2.13 -17.49
CA SER A 461 16.45 -3.50 -17.71
C SER A 461 17.42 -3.56 -18.89
N THR A 462 18.71 -3.40 -18.59
CA THR A 462 19.86 -3.56 -19.50
C THR A 462 20.14 -5.03 -19.82
N SER A 463 19.26 -5.71 -20.56
CA SER A 463 19.63 -6.96 -21.24
C SER A 463 18.71 -7.27 -22.43
N ASP A 464 19.30 -7.51 -23.60
CA ASP A 464 18.60 -7.72 -24.88
C ASP A 464 17.63 -8.92 -24.88
N CYS A 465 17.87 -9.95 -24.06
CA CYS A 465 16.94 -11.09 -23.89
C CYS A 465 15.71 -10.74 -23.04
N ALA A 466 15.79 -9.73 -22.17
CA ALA A 466 14.65 -9.27 -21.39
C ALA A 466 13.65 -8.49 -22.27
N ASP A 467 14.09 -7.95 -23.40
CA ASP A 467 13.33 -7.01 -24.21
C ASP A 467 12.13 -7.64 -24.95
N PHE A 468 12.17 -8.95 -25.25
CA PHE A 468 11.05 -9.71 -25.80
C PHE A 468 10.03 -10.11 -24.70
N PHE A 469 10.52 -10.55 -23.53
CA PHE A 469 9.68 -10.89 -22.38
C PHE A 469 8.99 -9.64 -21.78
N TYR A 470 9.70 -8.50 -21.77
CA TYR A 470 9.16 -7.20 -21.39
C TYR A 470 8.14 -6.69 -22.40
N ARG A 471 8.33 -6.89 -23.72
CA ARG A 471 7.30 -6.56 -24.72
C ARG A 471 6.00 -7.34 -24.50
N GLY A 472 6.08 -8.65 -24.23
CA GLY A 472 4.93 -9.46 -23.87
C GLY A 472 4.23 -8.97 -22.59
N TRP A 473 4.99 -8.66 -21.54
CA TRP A 473 4.45 -8.12 -20.29
C TRP A 473 3.88 -6.71 -20.43
N ARG A 474 4.43 -5.88 -21.32
CA ARG A 474 3.92 -4.54 -21.66
C ARG A 474 2.56 -4.64 -22.35
N ILE A 475 2.42 -5.53 -23.33
CA ILE A 475 1.14 -5.76 -24.02
C ILE A 475 0.13 -6.37 -23.04
N ALA A 476 0.52 -7.35 -22.24
CA ALA A 476 -0.34 -7.94 -21.22
C ALA A 476 -0.78 -6.91 -20.16
N GLY A 477 0.13 -6.03 -19.72
CA GLY A 477 -0.17 -4.94 -18.80
C GLY A 477 -1.11 -3.89 -19.41
N GLY A 478 -0.91 -3.53 -20.68
CA GLY A 478 -1.81 -2.64 -21.42
C GLY A 478 -3.21 -3.23 -21.60
N ILE A 479 -3.30 -4.53 -21.93
CA ILE A 479 -4.56 -5.26 -22.02
C ILE A 479 -5.26 -5.31 -20.66
N LEU A 480 -4.53 -5.61 -19.58
CA LEU A 480 -5.08 -5.64 -18.22
C LEU A 480 -5.65 -4.27 -17.83
N VAL A 481 -4.94 -3.19 -18.12
CA VAL A 481 -5.40 -1.82 -17.85
C VAL A 481 -6.65 -1.47 -18.65
N LEU A 482 -6.71 -1.86 -19.93
CA LEU A 482 -7.91 -1.66 -20.76
C LEU A 482 -9.11 -2.46 -20.25
N ILE A 483 -8.89 -3.71 -19.83
CA ILE A 483 -9.93 -4.55 -19.22
C ILE A 483 -10.47 -3.86 -17.97
N ILE A 484 -9.58 -3.48 -17.05
CA ILE A 484 -9.97 -2.82 -15.79
C ILE A 484 -10.70 -1.49 -16.05
N CYS A 485 -10.18 -0.63 -16.95
CA CYS A 485 -10.88 0.59 -17.36
C CYS A 485 -12.30 0.30 -17.86
N SER A 486 -12.47 -0.72 -18.70
CA SER A 486 -13.75 -1.07 -19.30
C SER A 486 -14.74 -1.52 -18.23
N ILE A 487 -14.29 -2.31 -17.25
CA ILE A 487 -15.16 -2.76 -16.17
C ILE A 487 -15.52 -1.61 -15.22
N ASN A 488 -14.57 -0.75 -14.87
CA ASN A 488 -14.85 0.37 -13.98
C ASN A 488 -15.85 1.36 -14.62
N MET A 489 -15.73 1.57 -15.93
CA MET A 489 -16.72 2.37 -16.66
C MET A 489 -18.10 1.71 -16.65
N TYR A 490 -18.19 0.38 -16.75
CA TYR A 490 -19.44 -0.33 -16.59
C TYR A 490 -20.03 -0.13 -15.18
N PHE A 491 -19.24 -0.26 -14.12
CA PHE A 491 -19.70 -0.01 -12.74
C PHE A 491 -20.21 1.42 -12.53
N VAL A 492 -19.49 2.43 -13.04
CA VAL A 492 -19.93 3.83 -12.95
C VAL A 492 -21.29 4.01 -13.63
N VAL A 493 -21.50 3.38 -14.80
CA VAL A 493 -22.78 3.45 -15.51
C VAL A 493 -23.91 2.77 -14.73
N VAL A 494 -23.67 1.56 -14.19
CA VAL A 494 -24.67 0.82 -13.40
C VAL A 494 -25.05 1.60 -12.14
N TYR A 495 -24.08 2.15 -11.41
CA TYR A 495 -24.34 2.91 -10.20
C TYR A 495 -25.13 4.20 -10.46
N VAL A 496 -24.76 4.93 -11.51
CA VAL A 496 -25.49 6.13 -11.93
C VAL A 496 -26.90 5.79 -12.39
N GLN A 497 -27.10 4.57 -12.93
CA GLN A 497 -28.42 4.08 -13.33
C GLN A 497 -29.37 3.93 -12.13
N GLU A 498 -28.87 3.48 -10.98
CA GLU A 498 -29.66 3.29 -9.76
C GLU A 498 -30.12 4.60 -9.11
N LEU A 499 -29.37 5.69 -9.27
CA LEU A 499 -29.68 6.99 -8.65
C LEU A 499 -30.91 7.70 -9.27
N GLY A 500 -31.42 7.25 -10.42
CA GLY A 500 -32.71 7.68 -11.00
C GLY A 500 -32.83 9.16 -11.44
N HIS A 501 -31.84 10.01 -11.17
CA HIS A 501 -31.88 11.44 -11.46
C HIS A 501 -31.07 11.83 -12.70
N VAL A 502 -31.75 12.23 -13.78
CA VAL A 502 -31.16 12.62 -15.08
C VAL A 502 -30.00 13.63 -14.96
N ALA A 503 -30.07 14.57 -14.01
CA ALA A 503 -28.99 15.53 -13.77
C ALA A 503 -27.68 14.84 -13.34
N LEU A 504 -27.76 13.80 -12.52
CA LEU A 504 -26.59 13.01 -12.09
C LEU A 504 -26.02 12.20 -13.25
N TYR A 505 -26.84 11.73 -14.19
CA TYR A 505 -26.35 11.10 -15.41
C TYR A 505 -25.52 12.05 -16.27
N VAL A 506 -25.96 13.29 -16.44
CA VAL A 506 -25.21 14.29 -17.22
C VAL A 506 -23.89 14.62 -16.54
N VAL A 507 -23.88 14.82 -15.23
CA VAL A 507 -22.66 15.07 -14.46
C VAL A 507 -21.71 13.87 -14.55
N ALA A 508 -22.22 12.65 -14.34
CA ALA A 508 -21.41 11.44 -14.44
C ALA A 508 -20.84 11.26 -15.84
N ALA A 509 -21.62 11.47 -16.90
CA ALA A 509 -21.14 11.38 -18.27
C ALA A 509 -20.00 12.38 -18.55
N VAL A 510 -20.12 13.63 -18.08
CA VAL A 510 -19.06 14.64 -18.23
C VAL A 510 -17.79 14.23 -17.47
N VAL A 511 -17.93 13.77 -16.22
CA VAL A 511 -16.80 13.29 -15.41
C VAL A 511 -16.14 12.07 -16.04
N SER A 512 -16.92 11.11 -16.53
CA SER A 512 -16.44 9.92 -17.24
C SER A 512 -15.68 10.27 -18.51
N VAL A 513 -16.16 11.23 -19.31
CA VAL A 513 -15.46 11.70 -20.52
C VAL A 513 -14.14 12.39 -20.13
N ALA A 514 -14.15 13.23 -19.10
CA ALA A 514 -12.93 13.88 -18.60
C ALA A 514 -11.91 12.86 -18.08
N TYR A 515 -12.37 11.86 -17.32
CA TYR A 515 -11.54 10.78 -16.79
C TYR A 515 -10.96 9.93 -17.92
N LEU A 516 -11.78 9.46 -18.88
CA LEU A 516 -11.30 8.69 -20.03
C LEU A 516 -10.34 9.49 -20.91
N GLY A 517 -10.61 10.79 -21.10
CA GLY A 517 -9.69 11.68 -21.81
C GLY A 517 -8.34 11.80 -21.10
N PHE A 518 -8.35 11.90 -19.76
CA PHE A 518 -7.13 11.94 -18.96
C PHE A 518 -6.36 10.61 -18.96
N VAL A 519 -7.07 9.47 -18.84
CA VAL A 519 -6.48 8.13 -18.96
C VAL A 519 -5.88 7.93 -20.36
N PHE A 520 -6.58 8.34 -21.41
CA PHE A 520 -6.06 8.30 -22.77
C PHE A 520 -4.82 9.16 -22.93
N TYR A 521 -4.81 10.38 -22.40
CA TYR A 521 -3.62 11.25 -22.40
C TYR A 521 -2.42 10.58 -21.70
N LEU A 522 -2.63 9.95 -20.55
CA LEU A 522 -1.54 9.26 -19.84
C LEU A 522 -1.09 7.99 -20.55
N GLY A 523 -2.02 7.22 -21.12
CA GLY A 523 -1.70 6.07 -21.96
C GLY A 523 -0.89 6.48 -23.18
N TRP A 524 -1.27 7.58 -23.83
CA TRP A 524 -0.55 8.19 -24.94
C TRP A 524 0.87 8.62 -24.56
N GLN A 525 1.03 9.34 -23.46
CA GLN A 525 2.34 9.74 -22.92
C GLN A 525 3.21 8.51 -22.56
N CYS A 526 2.59 7.45 -22.04
CA CYS A 526 3.29 6.20 -21.77
C CYS A 526 3.75 5.51 -23.08
N LEU A 527 2.91 5.46 -24.12
CA LEU A 527 3.28 4.89 -25.41
C LEU A 527 4.42 5.66 -26.10
N ILE A 528 4.44 7.00 -26.00
CA ILE A 528 5.55 7.85 -26.46
C ILE A 528 6.82 7.52 -25.67
N ALA A 529 6.71 7.47 -24.34
CA ALA A 529 7.81 7.11 -23.45
C ALA A 529 8.38 5.71 -23.71
N LEU A 530 7.59 4.80 -24.28
CA LEU A 530 7.99 3.43 -24.63
C LEU A 530 8.59 3.31 -26.05
N GLY A 531 8.83 4.42 -26.74
CA GLY A 531 9.57 4.44 -28.01
C GLY A 531 8.72 4.19 -29.26
N MET A 532 7.39 4.29 -29.18
CA MET A 532 6.51 4.27 -30.36
C MET A 532 6.59 5.60 -31.12
N SER A 533 7.68 5.81 -31.86
CA SER A 533 8.00 7.04 -32.59
C SER A 533 6.96 7.45 -33.66
N PHE A 534 6.07 6.54 -34.07
CA PHE A 534 4.96 6.87 -34.99
C PHE A 534 3.85 7.71 -34.34
N LEU A 535 3.77 7.71 -33.01
CA LEU A 535 2.79 8.51 -32.25
C LEU A 535 3.29 9.93 -31.94
N ASP A 536 4.55 10.24 -32.23
CA ASP A 536 5.08 11.60 -32.09
C ASP A 536 4.64 12.48 -33.28
N CYS A 537 3.32 12.57 -33.48
CA CYS A 537 2.73 13.35 -34.54
C CYS A 537 2.43 14.76 -34.01
N GLY A 538 3.44 15.64 -34.06
CA GLY A 538 3.22 17.07 -33.86
C GLY A 538 4.45 17.80 -33.35
N HIS A 539 5.15 18.47 -34.27
CA HIS A 539 5.92 19.67 -33.93
C HIS A 539 5.10 20.53 -32.96
N THR A 540 5.60 20.68 -31.75
CA THR A 540 5.05 21.56 -30.73
C THR A 540 4.93 22.97 -31.30
N CYS A 541 3.69 23.44 -31.51
CA CYS A 541 3.41 24.87 -31.48
C CYS A 541 3.79 25.36 -30.08
N HIS A 542 4.96 25.99 -29.99
CA HIS A 542 5.42 26.74 -28.84
C HIS A 542 4.38 27.79 -28.44
N LEU A 543 3.64 27.54 -27.36
CA LEU A 543 3.04 28.60 -26.56
C LEU A 543 3.98 28.83 -25.37
N GLY A 544 4.69 29.96 -25.39
CA GLY A 544 5.79 30.25 -24.48
C GLY A 544 5.38 30.26 -23.01
N LEU A 545 5.97 29.36 -22.24
CA LEU A 545 6.37 29.60 -20.86
C LEU A 545 7.53 28.66 -20.51
N THR A 546 8.69 29.29 -20.36
CA THR A 546 10.02 28.72 -20.12
C THR A 546 10.11 27.89 -18.86
N ALA A 547 10.60 26.65 -18.98
CA ALA A 547 11.63 26.02 -18.14
C ALA A 547 11.89 24.60 -18.69
N GLN A 548 13.03 24.41 -19.36
CA GLN A 548 13.50 23.07 -19.73
C GLN A 548 13.82 22.26 -18.46
N PRO A 549 13.39 20.99 -18.34
CA PRO A 549 14.06 20.04 -17.48
C PRO A 549 15.14 19.29 -18.27
N GLU A 550 16.32 19.20 -17.67
CA GLU A 550 17.50 18.46 -18.12
C GLU A 550 17.21 16.97 -18.36
N LEU A 551 16.63 16.63 -19.51
CA LEU A 551 16.43 15.23 -19.95
C LEU A 551 17.65 14.69 -20.72
N TYR A 552 18.69 15.50 -20.94
CA TYR A 552 19.88 15.13 -21.71
C TYR A 552 21.03 14.58 -20.87
N LEU A 553 21.02 14.74 -19.55
CA LEU A 553 22.14 14.33 -18.69
C LEU A 553 22.16 12.83 -18.35
N LEU A 554 21.05 12.11 -18.52
CA LEU A 554 20.99 10.66 -18.28
C LEU A 554 21.44 9.83 -19.49
N ASN A 555 21.30 10.34 -20.72
CA ASN A 555 21.86 9.68 -21.91
C ASN A 555 23.37 9.96 -22.09
N ALA A 556 23.90 11.03 -21.50
CA ALA A 556 25.32 11.36 -21.58
C ALA A 556 26.20 10.48 -20.67
N MET A 557 25.65 9.91 -19.58
CA MET A 557 26.43 9.03 -18.70
C MET A 557 26.73 7.64 -19.30
N ASP A 558 25.96 7.19 -20.29
CA ASP A 558 26.25 5.94 -21.01
C ASP A 558 27.14 6.16 -22.26
N ALA A 559 27.24 7.38 -22.78
CA ALA A 559 28.04 7.69 -23.96
C ALA A 559 29.55 7.84 -23.67
N ASP A 560 29.93 8.31 -22.47
CA ASP A 560 31.33 8.55 -22.12
C ASP A 560 32.11 7.28 -21.71
N SER A 561 31.48 6.10 -21.70
CA SER A 561 32.15 4.82 -21.42
C SER A 561 32.60 4.03 -22.66
N LEU A 562 32.33 4.54 -23.87
CA LEU A 562 32.71 3.91 -25.14
C LEU A 562 33.90 4.59 -25.85
N VAL A 563 34.54 5.58 -25.24
CA VAL A 563 35.75 6.24 -25.78
C VAL A 563 36.87 6.28 -24.74
N SER A 564 37.39 5.11 -24.36
CA SER A 564 38.83 4.95 -24.13
C SER A 564 39.19 3.47 -24.18
N ARG A 565 40.08 3.13 -25.11
CA ARG A 565 40.77 1.85 -25.25
C ARG A 565 41.38 1.34 -23.95
#